data_AF-A0A382VAC4-F1
#
_entry.id   AF-A0A382VAC4-F1
#
_cell.length_a   1.000
_cell.length_b   1.000
_cell.length_c   1.000
_cell.angle_alpha   90.00
_cell.angle_beta   90.00
_cell.angle_gamma   90.00
#
_symmetry.space_group_name_H-M   'P 1'
#
loop_
_entity.id
_entity.type
_entity.pdbx_description
1 polymer ?
#
loop_
_entity_poly.entity_id
_entity_poly.type
_entity_poly.pdbx_seq_one_letter_code
_entity_poly.pdbx_strand_id
1 'polypeptide(L)'
;VRNANDGVSLINVTEGALNEQSSIMIRLRELASQAATGTVGSTERQTIQLEFAALRREVDRIAQTTEFNGQKLIEGSLASSVSAPNHILVQVGIDNTSHSRINLNTEVNLTEMTSTGLSIHTLSLTSADAALTALEQINTSIGTLTASRGKIGAVQNRLVRTISTISIAVENLSAAESAIRDADIAEEVALLTRNQILVQAATAMVGQANLIPQSVLQLLQ
;
A
#
# COMPACT_ATOMS: atom_id res chain seq x y z
N VAL A 1 -1.94 -3.62 -9.54
CA VAL A 1 -0.78 -2.71 -9.31
C VAL A 1 -1.17 -1.46 -8.54
N ARG A 2 -2.06 -0.60 -9.06
CA ARG A 2 -2.44 0.67 -8.41
C ARG A 2 -2.84 0.55 -6.93
N ASN A 3 -3.78 -0.34 -6.61
CA ASN A 3 -4.21 -0.57 -5.23
C ASN A 3 -3.05 -0.94 -4.28
N ALA A 4 -2.09 -1.73 -4.77
CA ALA A 4 -0.92 -2.09 -3.97
C ALA A 4 0.00 -0.89 -3.74
N ASN A 5 0.15 0.00 -4.73
CA ASN A 5 0.86 1.28 -4.55
C ASN A 5 0.13 2.19 -3.55
N ASP A 6 -1.21 2.27 -3.61
CA ASP A 6 -1.99 3.05 -2.64
C ASP A 6 -1.81 2.48 -1.21
N GLY A 7 -1.74 1.16 -1.08
CA GLY A 7 -1.37 0.49 0.17
C GLY A 7 0.04 0.86 0.66
N VAL A 8 1.03 0.95 -0.24
CA VAL A 8 2.39 1.42 0.11
C VAL A 8 2.35 2.88 0.57
N SER A 9 1.59 3.75 -0.11
CA SER A 9 1.43 5.15 0.30
C SER A 9 0.83 5.28 1.69
N LEU A 10 -0.22 4.53 2.01
CA LEU A 10 -0.81 4.49 3.35
C LEU A 10 0.22 4.05 4.39
N ILE A 11 0.95 2.96 4.13
CA ILE A 11 1.98 2.43 5.03
C ILE A 11 3.13 3.42 5.24
N ASN A 12 3.53 4.18 4.22
CA ASN A 12 4.56 5.22 4.34
C ASN A 12 4.11 6.38 5.24
N VAL A 13 2.83 6.79 5.16
CA VAL A 13 2.28 7.81 6.06
C VAL A 13 2.31 7.31 7.51
N THR A 14 1.90 6.06 7.74
CA THR A 14 1.98 5.42 9.07
C THR A 14 3.42 5.37 9.59
N GLU A 15 4.38 4.88 8.79
CA GLU A 15 5.79 4.79 9.21
C GLU A 15 6.40 6.16 9.53
N GLY A 16 6.08 7.19 8.74
CA GLY A 16 6.53 8.55 8.99
C GLY A 16 6.06 9.06 10.36
N ALA A 17 4.77 8.87 10.68
CA ALA A 17 4.22 9.26 11.97
C ALA A 17 4.86 8.50 13.14
N LEU A 18 5.06 7.19 13.00
CA LEU A 18 5.71 6.39 14.05
C LEU A 18 7.20 6.74 14.23
N ASN A 19 7.88 7.19 13.16
CA ASN A 19 9.25 7.65 13.27
C ASN A 19 9.34 8.94 14.11
N GLU A 20 8.44 9.89 13.88
CA GLU A 20 8.37 11.11 14.71
C GLU A 20 8.02 10.79 16.16
N GLN A 21 7.04 9.91 16.40
CA GLN A 21 6.74 9.44 17.75
C GLN A 21 7.96 8.76 18.39
N SER A 22 8.75 8.00 17.65
CA SER A 22 9.96 7.35 18.16
C SER A 22 11.01 8.37 18.62
N SER A 23 11.20 9.44 17.85
CA SER A 23 12.10 10.55 18.22
C SER A 23 11.63 11.25 19.49
N ILE A 24 10.32 11.52 19.61
CA ILE A 24 9.74 12.11 20.82
C ILE A 24 9.90 11.17 22.03
N MET A 25 9.69 9.87 21.88
CA MET A 25 9.83 8.90 22.96
C MET A 25 11.27 8.80 23.48
N ILE A 26 12.26 8.92 22.60
CA ILE A 26 13.67 9.00 23.00
C ILE A 26 13.92 10.27 23.82
N ARG A 27 13.34 11.41 23.44
CA ARG A 27 13.43 12.66 24.22
C ARG A 27 12.72 12.54 25.57
N LEU A 28 11.53 11.95 25.63
CA LEU A 28 10.81 11.68 26.88
C LEU A 28 11.64 10.81 27.83
N ARG A 29 12.34 9.80 27.29
CA ARG A 29 13.27 8.96 28.06
C ARG A 29 14.45 9.76 28.62
N GLU A 30 15.00 10.67 27.83
CA GLU A 30 16.08 11.56 28.26
C GLU A 30 15.62 12.45 29.43
N LEU A 31 14.45 13.08 29.30
CA LEU A 31 13.87 13.92 30.36
C LEU A 31 13.56 13.11 31.63
N ALA A 32 13.03 11.89 31.49
CA ALA A 32 12.79 11.00 32.63
C ALA A 32 14.10 10.63 33.34
N SER A 33 15.17 10.34 32.59
CA SER A 33 16.50 10.06 33.14
C SER A 33 17.10 11.27 33.85
N GLN A 34 16.98 12.46 33.26
CA GLN A 34 17.41 13.71 33.88
C GLN A 34 16.65 13.96 35.21
N ALA A 35 15.32 13.84 35.20
CA ALA A 35 14.49 14.03 36.39
C ALA A 35 14.75 12.98 37.48
N ALA A 36 15.10 11.74 37.12
CA ALA A 36 15.44 10.68 38.07
C ALA A 36 16.75 10.93 38.83
N THR A 37 17.61 11.83 38.33
CA THR A 37 18.90 12.12 38.96
C THR A 37 18.70 12.83 40.30
N GLY A 38 19.41 12.37 41.34
CA GLY A 38 19.29 12.88 42.71
C GLY A 38 19.79 14.32 42.92
N THR A 39 20.50 14.89 41.96
CA THR A 39 20.99 16.28 41.99
C THR A 39 19.96 17.30 41.49
N VAL A 40 18.84 16.83 40.91
CA VAL A 40 17.79 17.69 40.37
C VAL A 40 16.78 18.04 41.45
N GLY A 41 16.60 19.33 41.72
CA GLY A 41 15.64 19.84 42.70
C GLY A 41 14.19 19.76 42.23
N SER A 42 13.26 20.07 43.13
CA SER A 42 11.81 20.05 42.83
C SER A 42 11.42 21.08 41.77
N THR A 43 12.04 22.26 41.79
CA THR A 43 11.79 23.32 40.80
C THR A 43 12.26 22.91 39.41
N GLU A 44 13.46 22.33 39.29
CA GLU A 44 13.99 21.86 38.02
C GLU A 44 13.14 20.70 37.47
N ARG A 45 12.73 19.76 38.33
CA ARG A 45 11.80 18.68 37.94
C ARG A 45 10.46 19.21 37.45
N GLN A 46 9.95 20.29 38.03
CA GLN A 46 8.71 20.90 37.56
C GLN A 46 8.88 21.52 36.16
N THR A 47 10.03 22.13 35.86
CA THR A 47 10.35 22.61 34.51
C THR A 47 10.47 21.46 33.51
N ILE A 48 11.17 20.38 33.87
CA ILE A 48 11.27 19.17 33.04
C ILE A 48 9.89 18.56 32.79
N GLN A 49 9.02 18.53 33.81
CA GLN A 49 7.66 18.06 33.70
C GLN A 49 6.82 18.86 32.68
N LEU A 50 7.04 20.17 32.56
CA LEU A 50 6.35 20.98 31.55
C LEU A 50 6.75 20.58 30.14
N GLU A 51 8.05 20.36 29.88
CA GLU A 51 8.54 19.85 28.59
C GLU A 51 8.00 18.45 28.31
N PHE A 52 8.05 17.55 29.30
CA PHE A 52 7.52 16.19 29.21
C PHE A 52 6.02 16.18 28.85
N ALA A 53 5.22 17.03 29.52
CA ALA A 53 3.80 17.15 29.23
C ALA A 53 3.51 17.74 27.84
N ALA A 54 4.37 18.63 27.33
CA ALA A 54 4.25 19.16 25.98
C ALA A 54 4.54 18.08 24.93
N LEU A 55 5.64 17.34 25.10
CA LEU A 55 6.02 16.23 24.22
C LEU A 55 4.99 15.10 24.23
N ARG A 56 4.41 14.78 25.39
CA ARG A 56 3.31 13.81 25.47
C ARG A 56 2.07 14.25 24.68
N ARG A 57 1.68 15.52 24.79
CA ARG A 57 0.59 16.08 23.97
C ARG A 57 0.92 16.03 22.49
N GLU A 58 2.19 16.15 22.12
CA GLU A 58 2.62 16.03 20.73
C GLU A 58 2.51 14.59 20.22
N VAL A 59 2.80 13.58 21.04
CA VAL A 59 2.52 12.17 20.70
C VAL A 59 1.04 11.97 20.40
N ASP A 60 0.15 12.50 21.24
CA ASP A 60 -1.30 12.44 21.05
C ASP A 60 -1.75 13.21 19.79
N ARG A 61 -1.18 14.40 19.55
CA ARG A 61 -1.48 15.20 18.36
C ARG A 61 -1.09 14.47 17.08
N ILE A 62 0.10 13.88 17.02
CA ILE A 62 0.55 13.07 15.87
C ILE A 62 -0.41 11.89 15.70
N ALA A 63 -0.80 11.22 16.78
CA ALA A 63 -1.75 10.11 16.73
C ALA A 63 -3.09 10.52 16.10
N GLN A 64 -3.66 11.61 16.60
CA GLN A 64 -4.97 12.13 16.18
C GLN A 64 -4.96 12.77 14.78
N THR A 65 -3.82 13.29 14.32
CA THR A 65 -3.74 13.96 13.01
C THR A 65 -3.25 13.07 11.88
N THR A 66 -2.68 11.90 12.19
CA THR A 66 -2.21 10.96 11.17
C THR A 66 -3.37 10.21 10.53
N GLU A 67 -3.67 10.59 9.30
CA GLU A 67 -4.71 9.97 8.49
C GLU A 67 -4.28 9.80 7.03
N PHE A 68 -4.91 8.84 6.35
CA PHE A 68 -4.82 8.69 4.91
C PHE A 68 -6.23 8.63 4.34
N ASN A 69 -6.55 9.58 3.45
CA ASN A 69 -7.87 9.68 2.82
C ASN A 69 -9.04 9.70 3.84
N GLY A 70 -8.87 10.42 4.95
CA GLY A 70 -9.86 10.54 6.03
C GLY A 70 -9.90 9.37 7.02
N GLN A 71 -9.11 8.32 6.81
CA GLN A 71 -9.00 7.19 7.74
C GLN A 71 -7.81 7.40 8.69
N LYS A 72 -8.08 7.43 9.99
CA LYS A 72 -7.04 7.44 11.03
C LYS A 72 -6.20 6.16 10.93
N LEU A 73 -4.89 6.25 11.17
CA LEU A 73 -3.98 5.11 10.98
C LEU A 73 -3.39 4.58 12.29
N ILE A 74 -3.14 5.44 13.27
CA ILE A 74 -2.36 5.08 14.47
C ILE A 74 -3.16 5.18 15.77
N GLU A 75 -4.45 5.47 15.70
CA GLU A 75 -5.39 5.46 16.84
C GLU A 75 -6.03 4.06 17.06
N GLY A 76 -5.34 2.98 16.67
CA GLY A 76 -5.83 1.61 16.83
C GLY A 76 -6.78 1.13 15.74
N SER A 77 -7.05 1.94 14.70
CA SER A 77 -7.82 1.54 13.52
C SER A 77 -7.19 0.39 12.72
N LEU A 78 -5.87 0.21 12.82
CA LEU A 78 -5.11 -0.91 12.26
C LEU A 78 -4.88 -2.06 13.25
N ALA A 79 -5.58 -2.08 14.40
CA ALA A 79 -5.51 -3.20 15.33
C ALA A 79 -6.30 -4.40 14.79
N SER A 80 -5.86 -5.61 15.11
CA SER A 80 -6.58 -6.84 14.75
C SER A 80 -7.87 -7.06 15.55
N SER A 81 -8.05 -6.29 16.64
CA SER A 81 -9.25 -6.30 17.49
C SER A 81 -10.42 -5.49 16.90
N VAL A 82 -10.18 -4.69 15.86
CA VAL A 82 -11.23 -3.98 15.13
C VAL A 82 -12.16 -5.02 14.48
N SER A 83 -13.44 -4.68 14.31
CA SER A 83 -14.38 -5.60 13.65
C SER A 83 -13.97 -5.83 12.20
N ALA A 84 -14.00 -7.07 11.74
CA ALA A 84 -13.56 -7.47 10.40
C ALA A 84 -14.12 -6.60 9.23
N PRO A 85 -15.37 -6.10 9.26
CA PRO A 85 -15.89 -5.20 8.22
C PRO A 85 -15.14 -3.86 8.10
N ASN A 86 -14.47 -3.42 9.18
CA ASN A 86 -13.73 -2.16 9.24
C ASN A 86 -12.23 -2.35 9.01
N HIS A 87 -11.78 -3.57 8.68
CA HIS A 87 -10.38 -3.80 8.37
C HIS A 87 -9.99 -3.10 7.06
N ILE A 88 -8.75 -2.64 7.00
CA ILE A 88 -8.16 -2.10 5.78
C ILE A 88 -7.62 -3.27 4.96
N LEU A 89 -8.36 -3.63 3.91
CA LEU A 89 -7.96 -4.68 2.98
C LEU A 89 -7.42 -4.06 1.69
N VAL A 90 -6.17 -4.37 1.35
CA VAL A 90 -5.58 -4.01 0.06
C VAL A 90 -5.83 -5.14 -0.92
N GLN A 91 -6.70 -4.89 -1.90
CA GLN A 91 -6.95 -5.83 -2.99
C GLN A 91 -5.76 -5.84 -3.96
N VAL A 92 -5.05 -6.97 -4.01
CA VAL A 92 -3.84 -7.14 -4.83
C VAL A 92 -4.03 -8.15 -5.96
N GLY A 93 -4.99 -9.06 -5.86
CA GLY A 93 -5.32 -10.02 -6.92
C GLY A 93 -6.59 -9.67 -7.68
N ILE A 94 -6.93 -10.51 -8.65
CA ILE A 94 -8.09 -10.34 -9.54
C ILE A 94 -9.36 -11.03 -9.03
N ASP A 95 -9.23 -11.98 -8.10
CA ASP A 95 -10.35 -12.74 -7.57
C ASP A 95 -10.90 -12.18 -6.25
N ASN A 96 -12.03 -12.75 -5.80
CA ASN A 96 -12.70 -12.38 -4.55
C ASN A 96 -12.22 -13.20 -3.34
N THR A 97 -11.11 -13.94 -3.45
CA THR A 97 -10.61 -14.79 -2.37
C THR A 97 -9.82 -13.99 -1.34
N SER A 98 -9.64 -14.54 -0.15
CA SER A 98 -8.79 -13.96 0.89
C SER A 98 -7.32 -13.85 0.47
N HIS A 99 -6.84 -14.72 -0.42
CA HIS A 99 -5.45 -14.72 -0.89
C HIS A 99 -5.14 -13.56 -1.84
N SER A 100 -6.15 -13.01 -2.52
CA SER A 100 -6.03 -11.80 -3.34
C SER A 100 -6.08 -10.50 -2.53
N ARG A 101 -6.11 -10.60 -1.19
CA ARG A 101 -6.22 -9.46 -0.28
C ARG A 101 -5.11 -9.49 0.76
N ILE A 102 -4.55 -8.33 1.04
CA ILE A 102 -3.64 -8.13 2.18
C ILE A 102 -4.42 -7.36 3.23
N ASN A 103 -4.67 -7.99 4.38
CA ASN A 103 -5.38 -7.37 5.50
C ASN A 103 -4.36 -6.67 6.42
N LEU A 104 -4.31 -5.34 6.36
CA LEU A 104 -3.31 -4.58 7.12
C LEU A 104 -3.52 -4.69 8.63
N ASN A 105 -4.76 -4.86 9.10
CA ASN A 105 -5.08 -5.00 10.52
C ASN A 105 -4.49 -6.27 11.13
N THR A 106 -4.49 -7.38 10.40
CA THR A 106 -3.94 -8.65 10.91
C THR A 106 -2.43 -8.70 10.81
N GLU A 107 -1.87 -8.11 9.74
CA GLU A 107 -0.44 -8.15 9.47
C GLU A 107 0.34 -7.16 10.33
N VAL A 108 -0.14 -5.92 10.43
CA VAL A 108 0.47 -4.90 11.27
C VAL A 108 0.04 -5.07 12.72
N ASN A 109 -1.26 -5.29 12.96
CA ASN A 109 -1.87 -5.29 14.29
C ASN A 109 -1.36 -4.10 15.14
N LEU A 110 -1.60 -2.89 14.62
CA LEU A 110 -1.19 -1.67 15.27
C LEU A 110 -2.25 -1.29 16.31
N THR A 111 -1.95 -1.54 17.58
CA THR A 111 -2.75 -1.03 18.69
C THR A 111 -2.65 0.49 18.76
N GLU A 112 -3.50 1.12 19.57
CA GLU A 112 -3.51 2.57 19.75
C GLU A 112 -2.13 3.11 20.17
N MET A 113 -1.58 4.05 19.39
CA MET A 113 -0.28 4.69 19.61
C MET A 113 -0.42 6.11 20.21
N THR A 114 -1.47 6.31 21.01
CA THR A 114 -1.66 7.52 21.82
C THR A 114 -0.90 7.39 23.15
N SER A 115 -0.85 8.47 23.92
CA SER A 115 -0.29 8.46 25.27
C SER A 115 -1.03 7.49 26.21
N THR A 116 -2.33 7.26 25.98
CA THR A 116 -3.12 6.24 26.69
C THR A 116 -2.74 4.84 26.24
N GLY A 117 -2.69 4.58 24.93
CA GLY A 117 -2.35 3.28 24.38
C GLY A 117 -0.93 2.81 24.74
N LEU A 118 0.01 3.76 24.82
CA LEU A 118 1.38 3.53 25.30
C LEU A 118 1.51 3.58 26.84
N SER A 119 0.41 3.85 27.55
CA SER A 119 0.38 3.94 29.03
C SER A 119 1.35 4.98 29.60
N ILE A 120 1.57 6.08 28.89
CA ILE A 120 2.38 7.24 29.32
C ILE A 120 1.55 8.44 29.81
N HIS A 121 0.22 8.38 29.68
CA HIS A 121 -0.72 9.49 29.99
C HIS A 121 -0.73 9.94 31.47
N THR A 122 -0.43 9.04 32.41
CA THR A 122 -0.42 9.31 33.86
C THR A 122 0.97 9.56 34.42
N LEU A 123 2.02 9.38 33.60
CA LEU A 123 3.39 9.50 34.06
C LEU A 123 3.71 10.94 34.47
N SER A 124 4.47 11.05 35.55
CA SER A 124 4.94 12.30 36.13
C SER A 124 6.42 12.17 36.49
N LEU A 125 7.14 13.29 36.37
CA LEU A 125 8.57 13.45 36.66
C LEU A 125 8.80 14.34 37.89
N THR A 126 7.75 14.64 38.66
CA THR A 126 7.83 15.54 39.82
C THR A 126 8.62 14.97 41.00
N SER A 127 8.82 13.66 41.07
CA SER A 127 9.68 13.00 42.06
C SER A 127 10.67 12.05 41.39
N ALA A 128 11.77 11.72 42.09
CA ALA A 128 12.79 10.81 41.57
C ALA A 128 12.21 9.42 41.30
N ASP A 129 11.37 8.95 42.22
CA ASP A 129 10.70 7.64 42.15
C ASP A 129 9.72 7.58 40.96
N ALA A 130 8.89 8.62 40.79
CA ALA A 130 7.97 8.70 39.65
C ALA A 130 8.72 8.80 38.32
N ALA A 131 9.86 9.49 38.28
CA ALA A 131 10.71 9.56 37.10
C ALA A 131 11.34 8.21 36.73
N LEU A 132 11.70 7.38 37.72
CA LEU A 132 12.18 6.02 37.48
C LEU A 132 11.07 5.11 36.92
N THR A 133 9.86 5.16 37.49
CA THR A 133 8.70 4.46 36.93
C THR A 133 8.39 4.92 35.49
N ALA A 134 8.47 6.23 35.25
CA ALA A 134 8.26 6.78 33.92
C ALA A 134 9.33 6.28 32.93
N LEU A 135 10.59 6.21 33.34
CA LEU A 135 11.69 5.70 32.53
C LEU A 135 11.46 4.24 32.10
N GLU A 136 11.04 3.38 33.02
CA GLU A 136 10.71 1.97 32.73
C GLU A 136 9.55 1.86 31.74
N GLN A 137 8.47 2.62 31.97
CA GLN A 137 7.30 2.60 31.11
C GLN A 137 7.59 3.14 29.70
N ILE A 138 8.41 4.18 29.58
CA ILE A 138 8.86 4.72 28.29
C ILE A 138 9.73 3.71 27.55
N ASN A 139 10.63 3.00 28.22
CA ASN A 139 11.44 1.95 27.58
C ASN A 139 10.56 0.81 27.02
N THR A 140 9.57 0.37 27.79
CA THR A 140 8.59 -0.62 27.32
C THR A 140 7.84 -0.10 26.10
N SER A 141 7.38 1.16 26.14
CA SER A 141 6.67 1.81 25.04
C SER A 141 7.53 1.95 23.78
N ILE A 142 8.81 2.33 23.90
CA ILE A 142 9.78 2.35 22.79
C ILE A 142 9.91 0.95 22.16
N GLY A 143 9.92 -0.10 22.99
CA GLY A 143 9.91 -1.49 22.52
C GLY A 143 8.67 -1.81 21.67
N THR A 144 7.48 -1.42 22.13
CA THR A 144 6.23 -1.62 21.38
C THR A 144 6.20 -0.86 20.05
N LEU A 145 6.71 0.38 20.04
CA LEU A 145 6.79 1.21 18.84
C LEU A 145 7.77 0.62 17.83
N THR A 146 8.95 0.18 18.30
CA THR A 146 9.96 -0.47 17.46
C THR A 146 9.43 -1.76 16.85
N ALA A 147 8.74 -2.59 17.64
CA ALA A 147 8.10 -3.81 17.14
C ALA A 147 7.05 -3.51 16.06
N SER A 148 6.25 -2.45 16.26
CA SER A 148 5.23 -2.02 15.31
C SER A 148 5.82 -1.53 13.99
N ARG A 149 6.88 -0.70 14.05
CA ARG A 149 7.65 -0.28 12.86
C ARG A 149 8.26 -1.46 12.12
N GLY A 150 8.75 -2.47 12.84
CA GLY A 150 9.24 -3.72 12.25
C GLY A 150 8.16 -4.45 11.42
N LYS A 151 6.93 -4.52 11.93
CA LYS A 151 5.80 -5.12 11.20
C LYS A 151 5.39 -4.28 9.98
N ILE A 152 5.37 -2.96 10.10
CA ILE A 152 5.09 -2.03 8.99
C ILE A 152 6.12 -2.21 7.88
N GLY A 153 7.42 -2.30 8.22
CA GLY A 153 8.47 -2.60 7.25
C GLY A 153 8.31 -3.98 6.59
N ALA A 154 7.85 -5.00 7.34
CA ALA A 154 7.56 -6.31 6.76
C ALA A 154 6.41 -6.24 5.73
N VAL A 155 5.34 -5.52 6.05
CA VAL A 155 4.19 -5.31 5.16
C VAL A 155 4.58 -4.48 3.92
N GLN A 156 5.40 -3.45 4.09
CA GLN A 156 5.95 -2.66 2.97
C GLN A 156 6.73 -3.57 2.00
N ASN A 157 7.65 -4.39 2.52
CA ASN A 157 8.40 -5.35 1.71
C ASN A 157 7.50 -6.37 1.00
N ARG A 158 6.45 -6.83 1.68
CA ARG A 158 5.45 -7.72 1.09
C ARG A 158 4.72 -7.03 -0.07
N LEU A 159 4.23 -5.80 0.12
CA LEU A 159 3.54 -5.03 -0.90
C LEU A 159 4.44 -4.76 -2.12
N VAL A 160 5.70 -4.38 -1.92
CA VAL A 160 6.67 -4.17 -3.01
C VAL A 160 6.91 -5.46 -3.80
N ARG A 161 7.07 -6.60 -3.12
CA ARG A 161 7.17 -7.91 -3.80
C ARG A 161 5.90 -8.25 -4.56
N THR A 162 4.73 -8.03 -3.96
CA THR A 162 3.44 -8.24 -4.62
C THR A 162 3.28 -7.37 -5.87
N ILE A 163 3.70 -6.10 -5.82
CA ILE A 163 3.71 -5.21 -6.99
C ILE A 163 4.57 -5.81 -8.11
N SER A 164 5.79 -6.25 -7.80
CA SER A 164 6.69 -6.87 -8.77
C SER A 164 6.07 -8.11 -9.42
N THR A 165 5.51 -9.02 -8.62
CA THR A 165 4.85 -10.23 -9.12
C THR A 165 3.65 -9.91 -10.01
N ILE A 166 2.81 -8.93 -9.62
CA ILE A 166 1.66 -8.52 -10.44
C ILE A 166 2.12 -7.89 -11.75
N SER A 167 3.17 -7.07 -11.74
CA SER A 167 3.70 -6.46 -12.97
C SER A 167 4.17 -7.52 -13.97
N ILE A 168 4.91 -8.54 -13.50
CA ILE A 168 5.34 -9.66 -14.34
C ILE A 168 4.12 -10.43 -14.88
N ALA A 169 3.11 -10.68 -14.04
CA ALA A 169 1.90 -11.37 -14.47
C ALA A 169 1.12 -10.57 -15.54
N VAL A 170 1.04 -9.24 -15.39
CA VAL A 170 0.42 -8.35 -16.38
C VAL A 170 1.18 -8.38 -17.70
N GLU A 171 2.51 -8.32 -17.68
CA GLU A 171 3.34 -8.40 -18.89
C GLU A 171 3.14 -9.73 -19.63
N ASN A 172 3.24 -10.86 -18.91
CA ASN A 172 3.05 -12.19 -19.50
C ASN A 172 1.63 -12.39 -20.03
N LEU A 173 0.61 -11.90 -19.32
CA LEU A 173 -0.77 -12.01 -19.77
C LEU A 173 -1.03 -11.13 -21.00
N SER A 174 -0.45 -9.92 -21.05
CA SER A 174 -0.54 -9.04 -22.22
C SER A 174 0.15 -9.67 -23.44
N ALA A 175 1.30 -10.31 -23.25
CA ALA A 175 2.01 -11.02 -24.32
C ALA A 175 1.20 -12.23 -24.81
N ALA A 176 0.58 -12.99 -23.90
CA ALA A 176 -0.30 -14.10 -24.25
C ALA A 176 -1.58 -13.63 -24.96
N GLU A 177 -2.17 -12.50 -24.53
CA GLU A 177 -3.33 -11.90 -25.21
C GLU A 177 -2.95 -11.47 -26.63
N SER A 178 -1.80 -10.79 -26.79
CA SER A 178 -1.28 -10.39 -28.10
C SER A 178 -1.10 -11.59 -29.03
N ALA A 179 -0.49 -12.68 -28.56
CA ALA A 179 -0.30 -13.89 -29.36
C ALA A 179 -1.62 -14.58 -29.79
N ILE A 180 -2.71 -14.39 -29.04
CA ILE A 180 -4.02 -14.98 -29.36
C ILE A 180 -4.86 -14.05 -30.24
N ARG A 181 -4.80 -12.74 -29.99
CA ARG A 181 -5.73 -11.77 -30.55
C ARG A 181 -5.13 -10.95 -31.69
N ASP A 182 -3.83 -10.68 -31.63
CA ASP A 182 -3.18 -9.87 -32.65
C ASP A 182 -2.92 -10.73 -33.88
N ALA A 183 -3.35 -10.23 -35.03
CA ALA A 183 -3.10 -10.90 -36.30
C ALA A 183 -1.72 -10.53 -36.83
N ASP A 184 -1.04 -11.48 -37.49
CA ASP A 184 0.16 -11.16 -38.26
C ASP A 184 -0.26 -10.38 -39.50
N ILE A 185 0.00 -9.06 -39.46
CA ILE A 185 -0.35 -8.13 -40.52
C ILE A 185 0.29 -8.54 -41.85
N ALA A 186 1.48 -9.15 -41.86
CA ALA A 186 2.13 -9.54 -43.10
C ALA A 186 1.36 -10.67 -43.81
N GLU A 187 0.91 -11.67 -43.05
CA GLU A 187 0.11 -12.78 -43.58
C GLU A 187 -1.29 -12.33 -43.99
N GLU A 188 -1.97 -11.54 -43.16
CA GLU A 188 -3.32 -11.03 -43.45
C GLU A 188 -3.33 -10.11 -44.68
N VAL A 189 -2.31 -9.27 -44.86
CA VAL A 189 -2.17 -8.42 -46.06
C VAL A 189 -1.90 -9.25 -47.31
N ALA A 190 -1.09 -10.31 -47.21
CA ALA A 190 -0.86 -11.23 -48.32
C ALA A 190 -2.14 -11.98 -48.71
N LEU A 191 -2.90 -12.47 -47.73
CA LEU A 191 -4.20 -13.12 -47.95
C LEU A 191 -5.23 -12.15 -48.53
N LEU A 192 -5.32 -10.93 -48.02
CA LEU A 192 -6.17 -9.87 -48.55
C LEU A 192 -5.84 -9.59 -50.02
N THR A 193 -4.56 -9.40 -50.33
CA THR A 193 -4.10 -9.13 -51.69
C THR A 193 -4.41 -10.31 -52.62
N ARG A 194 -4.14 -11.54 -52.18
CA ARG A 194 -4.50 -12.77 -52.91
C ARG A 194 -6.00 -12.84 -53.19
N ASN A 195 -6.83 -12.55 -52.19
CA ASN A 195 -8.28 -12.58 -52.32
C ASN A 195 -8.79 -11.46 -53.25
N GLN A 196 -8.18 -10.26 -53.21
CA GLN A 196 -8.50 -9.19 -54.16
C GLN A 196 -8.16 -9.58 -55.61
N ILE A 197 -7.01 -10.21 -55.83
CA ILE A 197 -6.63 -10.75 -57.16
C ILE A 197 -7.62 -11.83 -57.59
N LEU A 198 -8.02 -12.74 -56.70
CA LEU A 198 -9.02 -13.78 -57.00
C LEU A 198 -10.38 -13.18 -57.38
N VAL A 199 -10.85 -12.15 -56.67
CA VAL A 199 -12.11 -11.46 -57.00
C VAL A 199 -12.01 -10.78 -58.36
N GLN A 200 -10.90 -10.08 -58.66
CA GLN A 200 -10.68 -9.48 -59.97
C GLN A 200 -10.64 -10.53 -61.09
N ALA A 201 -9.93 -11.64 -60.89
CA ALA A 201 -9.89 -12.76 -61.82
C ALA A 201 -11.27 -13.41 -62.01
N ALA A 202 -12.04 -13.62 -60.94
CA ALA A 202 -13.39 -14.15 -61.00
C ALA A 202 -14.32 -13.22 -61.80
N THR A 203 -14.25 -11.90 -61.60
CA THR A 203 -15.02 -10.94 -62.39
C THR A 203 -14.64 -10.95 -63.87
N ALA A 204 -13.34 -11.03 -64.20
CA ALA A 204 -12.85 -11.13 -65.57
C ALA A 204 -13.29 -12.45 -66.25
N MET A 205 -13.25 -13.56 -65.51
CA MET A 205 -13.70 -14.88 -65.99
C MET A 205 -15.21 -14.93 -66.19
N VAL A 206 -16.00 -14.27 -65.34
CA VAL A 206 -17.46 -14.10 -65.58
C VAL A 206 -17.71 -13.29 -66.84
N GLY A 207 -16.94 -12.21 -67.06
CA GLY A 207 -16.98 -11.46 -68.32
C GLY A 207 -16.68 -12.33 -69.54
N GLN A 208 -15.62 -13.14 -69.49
CA GLN A 208 -15.23 -14.04 -70.57
C GLN A 208 -16.25 -15.16 -70.79
N ALA A 209 -16.80 -15.74 -69.72
CA ALA A 209 -17.83 -16.78 -69.78
C ALA A 209 -19.12 -16.25 -70.44
N ASN A 210 -19.46 -14.98 -70.27
CA ASN A 210 -20.60 -14.35 -70.94
C ASN A 210 -20.37 -14.12 -72.45
N LEU A 211 -19.12 -13.97 -72.89
CA LEU A 211 -18.77 -13.76 -74.30
C LEU A 211 -18.79 -15.05 -75.13
N ILE A 212 -18.52 -16.21 -74.51
CA ILE A 212 -18.51 -17.52 -75.19
C ILE A 212 -19.88 -17.88 -75.81
N PRO A 213 -21.03 -17.74 -75.11
CA PRO A 213 -22.34 -17.94 -75.73
C PRO A 213 -22.62 -16.94 -76.87
N GLN A 214 -22.15 -15.69 -76.75
CA GLN A 214 -22.37 -14.65 -77.77
C GLN A 214 -21.58 -14.90 -79.05
N SER A 215 -20.34 -15.41 -78.95
CA SER A 215 -19.54 -15.78 -80.12
C SER A 215 -20.06 -17.05 -80.81
N VAL A 216 -20.58 -18.01 -80.05
CA VAL A 216 -21.30 -19.18 -80.62
C VAL A 216 -22.57 -18.74 -81.33
N LEU A 217 -23.30 -17.75 -80.80
CA LEU A 217 -24.49 -17.20 -81.46
C LEU A 217 -24.15 -16.46 -82.77
N GLN A 218 -22.99 -15.81 -82.86
CA GLN A 218 -22.49 -15.20 -84.10
C GLN A 218 -22.07 -16.21 -85.17
N LEU A 219 -21.65 -17.41 -84.79
CA LEU A 219 -21.28 -18.49 -85.73
C LEU A 219 -22.49 -19.28 -86.27
N LEU A 220 -23.66 -19.13 -85.65
CA LEU A 220 -24.92 -19.78 -86.03
C LEU A 220 -25.84 -18.89 -86.89
N GLN A 221 -25.44 -17.65 -87.16
CA GLN A 221 -26.08 -16.74 -88.13
C GLN A 221 -25.29 -16.69 -89.43
#